data_AF-A0A3C0GM57-F1
#
_entry.id   AF-A0A3C0GM57-F1
#
_cell.length_a   1.000
_cell.length_b   1.000
_cell.length_c   1.000
_cell.angle_alpha   90.00
_cell.angle_beta   90.00
_cell.angle_gamma   90.00
#
_symmetry.space_group_name_H-M   'P 1'
#
loop_
_entity.id
_entity.type
_entity.pdbx_description
1 polymer ?
#
loop_
_entity_poly.entity_id
_entity_poly.type
_entity_poly.pdbx_seq_one_letter_code
_entity_poly.pdbx_strand_id
1 'polypeptide(L)'
;MSTNKILEFDSIDSFSSFINPLQTLKQKIPQLEVLCTLGQSLTRACNCNKNKRRQHANKAYENILNYLSDKDVSIIKGSLEADKIVFKLNGVIVKEI
;
A
#
# COMPACT_ATOMS: atom_id res chain seq x y z
N MET A 1 -21.03 -13.67 12.92
CA MET A 1 -20.79 -13.95 11.49
C MET A 1 -19.45 -13.33 11.15
N SER A 2 -18.38 -14.13 11.04
CA SER A 2 -17.08 -13.60 10.63
C SER A 2 -17.04 -13.58 9.11
N THR A 3 -17.42 -12.46 8.52
CA THR A 3 -17.11 -12.18 7.12
C THR A 3 -15.60 -12.01 7.02
N ASN A 4 -14.92 -12.94 6.34
CA ASN A 4 -13.52 -12.76 5.93
C ASN A 4 -13.42 -11.47 5.13
N LYS A 5 -13.01 -10.37 5.76
CA LYS A 5 -12.89 -9.06 5.11
C LYS A 5 -11.53 -8.99 4.46
N ILE A 6 -11.53 -9.12 3.14
CA ILE A 6 -10.35 -9.01 2.29
C ILE A 6 -10.33 -7.60 1.71
N LEU A 7 -9.24 -6.86 1.93
CA LEU A 7 -8.98 -5.60 1.27
C LEU A 7 -8.02 -5.81 0.11
N GLU A 8 -8.42 -5.35 -1.07
CA GLU A 8 -7.59 -5.46 -2.27
C GLU A 8 -7.22 -4.07 -2.78
N PHE A 9 -5.93 -3.88 -3.10
CA PHE A 9 -5.41 -2.64 -3.65
C PHE A 9 -4.72 -2.90 -4.99
N ASP A 10 -5.33 -2.46 -6.09
CA ASP A 10 -4.85 -2.72 -7.46
C ASP A 10 -3.67 -1.85 -7.91
N SER A 11 -3.30 -0.90 -7.07
CA SER A 11 -2.18 0.00 -7.31
C SER A 11 -1.70 0.66 -6.02
N ILE A 12 -0.45 1.14 -6.06
CA ILE A 12 0.07 2.04 -5.03
C ILE A 12 -0.80 3.30 -4.88
N ASP A 13 -1.37 3.84 -5.97
CA ASP A 13 -2.29 5.00 -5.91
C ASP A 13 -3.55 4.68 -5.09
N SER A 14 -4.16 3.51 -5.31
CA SER A 14 -5.36 3.08 -4.57
C SER A 14 -5.07 2.88 -3.09
N PHE A 15 -3.93 2.26 -2.77
CA PHE A 15 -3.50 2.08 -1.39
C PHE A 15 -3.20 3.41 -0.73
N SER A 16 -2.38 4.26 -1.36
CA SER A 16 -1.98 5.56 -0.84
C SER A 16 -3.18 6.46 -0.60
N SER A 17 -4.15 6.49 -1.53
CA SER A 17 -5.40 7.25 -1.36
C SER A 17 -6.22 6.77 -0.16
N PHE A 18 -6.26 5.46 0.08
CA PHE A 18 -7.00 4.85 1.18
C PHE A 18 -6.32 5.09 2.55
N ILE A 19 -5.00 4.98 2.62
CA ILE A 19 -4.24 5.13 3.87
C ILE A 19 -4.00 6.60 4.24
N ASN A 20 -3.94 7.50 3.25
CA ASN A 20 -3.65 8.92 3.49
C ASN A 20 -4.53 9.60 4.57
N PRO A 21 -5.86 9.39 4.63
CA PRO A 21 -6.70 9.95 5.70
C PRO A 21 -6.46 9.30 7.07
N LEU A 22 -5.82 8.13 7.15
CA LEU A 22 -5.60 7.38 8.39
C LEU A 22 -4.35 7.84 9.14
N GLN A 23 -4.32 9.10 9.60
CA GLN A 23 -3.16 9.68 10.26
C GLN A 23 -2.64 8.87 11.46
N THR A 24 -3.54 8.33 12.29
CA THR A 24 -3.17 7.51 13.46
C THR A 24 -2.44 6.22 13.07
N LEU A 25 -2.81 5.63 11.93
CA LEU A 25 -2.15 4.43 11.42
C LEU A 25 -0.74 4.76 10.90
N LYS A 26 -0.59 5.89 10.19
CA LYS A 26 0.71 6.38 9.69
C LYS A 26 1.67 6.79 10.81
N GLN A 27 1.15 7.30 11.93
CA GLN A 27 1.95 7.57 13.14
C GLN A 27 2.47 6.29 13.80
N LYS A 28 1.68 5.22 13.78
CA LYS A 28 2.09 3.91 14.33
C LYS A 28 3.06 3.18 13.41
N ILE A 29 2.92 3.36 12.10
CA ILE A 29 3.72 2.67 11.07
C ILE A 29 4.24 3.71 10.07
N PRO A 30 5.39 4.34 10.35
CA PRO A 30 5.96 5.40 9.50
C PRO A 30 6.22 4.97 8.05
N GLN A 31 6.44 3.67 7.81
CA GLN A 31 6.60 3.09 6.47
C GLN A 31 5.39 3.37 5.58
N LEU A 32 4.18 3.48 6.16
CA LEU A 32 2.97 3.81 5.43
C LEU A 32 2.97 5.25 4.90
N GLU A 33 3.64 6.18 5.58
CA GLU A 33 3.80 7.56 5.11
C GLU A 33 4.69 7.61 3.85
N VAL A 34 5.74 6.79 3.83
CA VAL A 34 6.63 6.64 2.66
C VAL A 34 5.85 6.05 1.48
N LEU A 35 5.00 5.05 1.73
CA LEU A 35 4.10 4.48 0.72
C LEU A 35 3.11 5.52 0.18
N CYS A 36 2.47 6.30 1.05
CA CYS A 36 1.57 7.39 0.67
C CYS A 36 2.27 8.41 -0.24
N THR A 37 3.46 8.84 0.16
CA THR A 37 4.27 9.81 -0.59
C THR A 37 4.68 9.28 -1.97
N LEU A 38 5.09 8.00 -2.06
CA LEU A 38 5.42 7.34 -3.32
C LEU A 38 4.21 7.28 -4.27
N GLY A 39 3.02 6.94 -3.77
CA GLY A 39 1.80 6.94 -4.56
C GLY A 39 1.47 8.33 -5.11
N GLN A 40 1.45 9.35 -4.25
CA GLN A 40 1.16 10.73 -4.67
C GLN A 40 2.16 11.29 -5.69
N SER A 41 3.45 10.92 -5.57
CA SER A 41 4.50 11.27 -6.53
C SER A 41 4.22 10.72 -7.93
N LEU A 42 3.63 9.52 -8.02
CA LEU A 42 3.23 8.92 -9.29
C LEU A 42 1.99 9.60 -9.87
N THR A 43 1.02 9.98 -9.04
CA THR A 43 -0.19 10.67 -9.50
C THR A 43 0.13 12.03 -10.12
N ARG A 44 1.11 12.75 -9.55
CA ARG A 44 1.53 14.09 -9.99
C ARG A 44 2.56 14.09 -11.13
N ALA A 45 2.96 12.91 -11.61
CA ALA A 45 4.01 12.79 -12.61
C ALA A 45 3.56 13.21 -14.03
N CYS A 46 4.39 13.97 -14.74
CA CYS A 46 4.20 14.24 -16.17
C CYS A 46 4.24 12.93 -16.99
N ASN A 47 3.37 12.82 -18.01
CA ASN A 47 3.13 11.58 -18.75
C ASN A 47 4.35 11.04 -19.52
N CYS A 48 5.34 11.90 -19.82
CA CYS A 48 6.51 11.55 -20.64
C CYS A 48 7.41 10.43 -20.08
N ASN A 49 7.29 10.07 -18.80
CA ASN A 49 8.06 8.97 -18.19
C ASN A 49 7.23 8.07 -17.25
N LYS A 50 5.90 8.05 -17.43
CA LYS A 50 4.97 7.39 -16.51
C LYS A 50 5.24 5.89 -16.33
N ASN A 51 5.55 5.18 -17.41
CA ASN A 51 5.77 3.72 -17.37
C ASN A 51 7.04 3.33 -16.61
N LYS A 52 8.18 3.97 -16.89
CA LYS A 52 9.44 3.73 -16.17
C LYS A 52 9.32 4.09 -14.69
N ARG A 53 8.69 5.23 -14.37
CA ARG A 53 8.45 5.66 -12.99
C ARG A 53 7.53 4.69 -12.24
N ARG A 54 6.48 4.20 -12.90
CA ARG A 54 5.57 3.19 -12.33
C ARG A 54 6.32 1.88 -12.03
N GLN A 55 7.19 1.41 -12.92
CA GLN A 55 8.03 0.24 -12.63
C GLN A 55 8.94 0.44 -11.40
N HIS A 56 9.63 1.58 -11.31
CA HIS A 56 10.47 1.89 -10.15
C HIS A 56 9.67 2.01 -8.85
N ALA A 57 8.51 2.67 -8.90
CA ALA A 57 7.66 2.82 -7.73
C ALA A 57 7.03 1.50 -7.31
N ASN A 58 6.67 0.62 -8.24
CA ASN A 58 6.21 -0.74 -7.94
C ASN A 58 7.29 -1.54 -7.18
N LYS A 59 8.55 -1.44 -7.62
CA LYS A 59 9.67 -2.09 -6.93
C LYS A 59 9.92 -1.50 -5.54
N ALA A 60 9.85 -0.17 -5.40
CA ALA A 60 9.94 0.49 -4.10
C ALA A 60 8.78 0.10 -3.17
N TYR A 61 7.57 -0.02 -3.72
CA TYR A 61 6.36 -0.44 -3.02
C TYR A 61 6.53 -1.84 -2.42
N GLU A 62 6.92 -2.80 -3.25
CA GLU A 62 7.19 -4.18 -2.83
C GLU A 62 8.26 -4.23 -1.73
N ASN A 63 9.37 -3.51 -1.92
CA ASN A 63 10.42 -3.44 -0.91
C ASN A 63 9.91 -2.91 0.43
N ILE A 64 9.16 -1.81 0.43
CA ILE A 64 8.64 -1.21 1.68
C ILE A 64 7.63 -2.14 2.34
N LEU A 65 6.77 -2.82 1.57
CA LEU A 65 5.87 -3.84 2.10
C LEU A 65 6.63 -5.01 2.74
N ASN A 66 7.78 -5.39 2.18
CA ASN A 66 8.65 -6.42 2.75
C ASN A 66 9.39 -5.96 4.02
N TYR A 67 9.47 -4.66 4.30
CA TYR A 67 10.01 -4.11 5.55
C TYR A 67 8.99 -4.02 6.69
N LEU A 68 7.71 -4.34 6.43
CA LEU A 68 6.71 -4.41 7.49
C LEU A 68 6.99 -5.63 8.38
N SER A 69 7.14 -5.40 9.68
CA SER A 69 7.24 -6.48 10.65
C SER A 69 5.88 -7.16 10.86
N ASP A 70 5.85 -8.37 11.43
CA ASP A 70 4.60 -9.05 11.79
C ASP A 70 3.72 -8.21 12.72
N LYS A 71 4.37 -7.41 13.58
CA LYS A 71 3.69 -6.45 14.45
C LYS A 71 3.01 -5.34 13.63
N ASP A 72 3.69 -4.78 12.64
CA ASP A 72 3.13 -3.76 11.76
C ASP A 72 1.96 -4.33 10.97
N VAL A 73 2.12 -5.53 10.39
CA VAL A 73 1.04 -6.25 9.69
C VAL A 73 -0.18 -6.43 10.59
N SER A 74 0.01 -6.88 11.83
CA SER A 74 -1.09 -7.03 12.78
C SER A 74 -1.78 -5.71 13.11
N ILE A 75 -1.02 -4.61 13.24
CA ILE A 75 -1.58 -3.28 13.48
C ILE A 75 -2.37 -2.80 12.26
N ILE A 76 -1.88 -3.03 11.03
CA ILE A 76 -2.61 -2.67 9.80
C ILE A 76 -3.91 -3.45 9.72
N LYS A 77 -3.87 -4.78 9.84
CA LYS A 77 -5.06 -5.63 9.81
C LYS A 77 -6.10 -5.22 10.85
N GLY A 78 -5.67 -5.01 12.10
CA GLY A 78 -6.54 -4.56 13.17
C GLY A 78 -7.14 -3.17 12.91
N SER A 79 -6.33 -2.23 12.41
CA SER A 79 -6.80 -0.86 12.14
C SER A 79 -7.74 -0.78 10.94
N LEU A 80 -7.60 -1.70 9.99
CA LEU A 80 -8.45 -1.76 8.80
C LEU A 80 -9.61 -2.74 8.94
N GLU A 81 -9.68 -3.44 10.08
CA GLU A 81 -10.60 -4.56 10.33
C GLU A 81 -10.61 -5.52 9.13
N ALA A 82 -9.43 -5.96 8.72
CA ALA A 82 -9.24 -6.82 7.56
C ALA A 82 -8.49 -8.09 7.97
N ASP A 83 -9.01 -9.25 7.57
CA ASP A 83 -8.37 -10.55 7.80
C ASP A 83 -7.17 -10.76 6.86
N LYS A 84 -7.28 -10.21 5.65
CA LYS A 84 -6.28 -10.30 4.60
C LYS A 84 -6.19 -8.98 3.83
N ILE A 85 -4.97 -8.57 3.51
CA ILE A 85 -4.73 -7.44 2.61
C ILE A 85 -3.92 -7.93 1.42
N VAL A 86 -4.47 -7.72 0.23
CA VAL A 86 -3.89 -8.17 -1.04
C VAL A 86 -3.46 -6.94 -1.83
N PHE A 87 -2.18 -6.90 -2.17
CA PHE A 87 -1.60 -5.86 -3.01
C PHE A 87 -1.42 -6.40 -4.42
N LYS A 88 -2.11 -5.77 -5.38
CA LYS A 88 -2.03 -6.10 -6.80
C LYS A 88 -1.38 -4.96 -7.57
N LEU A 89 -0.68 -5.29 -8.65
CA LEU A 89 -0.17 -4.34 -9.63
C LEU A 89 -0.54 -4.85 -11.02
N ASN A 90 -1.38 -4.09 -11.73
CA ASN A 90 -1.94 -4.49 -13.03
C ASN A 90 -2.62 -5.87 -12.98
N GLY A 91 -3.36 -6.16 -11.91
CA GLY A 91 -4.07 -7.44 -11.72
C GLY A 91 -3.21 -8.61 -11.23
N VAL A 92 -1.89 -8.44 -11.10
CA VAL A 92 -0.98 -9.46 -10.56
C VAL A 92 -0.78 -9.23 -9.06
N ILE A 93 -0.95 -10.27 -8.24
CA ILE A 93 -0.66 -10.21 -6.81
C ILE A 93 0.84 -10.05 -6.59
N VAL A 94 1.23 -9.02 -5.85
CA VAL A 94 2.63 -8.69 -5.57
C VAL A 94 2.98 -8.94 -4.10
N LYS A 95 2.00 -8.80 -3.21
CA LYS A 95 2.15 -9.17 -1.80
C LYS A 95 0.79 -9.47 -1.18
N GLU A 96 0.76 -10.43 -0.28
CA GLU A 96 -0.39 -10.70 0.59
C GLU A 96 0.11 -10.66 2.04
N ILE A 97 -0.59 -9.92 2.90
CA ILE A 97 -0.31 -9.85 4.33
C ILE A 97 -1.54 -10.24 5.15
#